data_AF-A0A4Z0PH43-F1
#
_entry.id   AF-A0A4Z0PH43-F1
#
_cell.length_a   1.000
_cell.length_b   1.000
_cell.length_c   1.000
_cell.angle_alpha   90.00
_cell.angle_beta   90.00
_cell.angle_gamma   90.00
#
_symmetry.space_group_name_H-M   'P 1'
#
loop_
_entity.id
_entity.type
_entity.pdbx_description
1 polymer ?
#
loop_
_entity_poly.entity_id
_entity_poly.type
_entity_poly.pdbx_seq_one_letter_code
_entity_poly.pdbx_strand_id
1 'polypeptide(L)'
;YQPPAAAGWLPAALDECRLMQQRRQEIQAPEEAWRDITNAWQLRTRQLACLQLLADWRLRKARERDMAVNFVVREEKLWAVARYMPGSLGELDSLGLSGSEIRFHGKTLISLVAKAQALPEEALPE
;
A
#
# COMPACT_ATOMS: atom_id res chain seq x y z
N TYR A 1 -6.00 -28.74 -34.58
CA TYR A 1 -5.26 -27.92 -33.59
C TYR A 1 -3.78 -28.20 -33.80
N GLN A 2 -2.99 -27.20 -34.19
CA GLN A 2 -1.55 -27.36 -34.43
C GLN A 2 -0.78 -26.92 -33.18
N PRO A 3 0.23 -27.68 -32.72
CA PRO A 3 0.99 -27.31 -31.53
C PRO A 3 1.77 -26.00 -31.76
N PRO A 4 1.98 -25.16 -30.72
CA PRO A 4 2.62 -23.84 -30.82
C PRO A 4 4.00 -23.86 -31.51
N ALA A 5 4.72 -24.98 -31.42
CA ALA A 5 6.00 -25.19 -32.09
C ALA A 5 5.91 -25.18 -33.63
N ALA A 6 4.78 -25.59 -34.20
CA ALA A 6 4.57 -25.62 -35.65
C ALA A 6 4.16 -24.27 -36.25
N ALA A 7 3.79 -23.29 -35.41
CA ALA A 7 3.23 -22.00 -35.83
C ALA A 7 4.22 -20.83 -35.66
N GLY A 8 5.48 -21.08 -35.32
CA GLY A 8 6.52 -20.05 -35.15
C GLY A 8 6.45 -19.23 -33.86
N TRP A 9 5.47 -19.50 -32.99
CA TRP A 9 5.21 -18.75 -31.74
C TRP A 9 6.04 -19.22 -30.54
N LEU A 10 6.78 -20.32 -30.67
CA LEU A 10 7.55 -20.89 -29.56
C LEU A 10 8.51 -19.87 -28.91
N PRO A 11 9.27 -19.03 -29.65
CA PRO A 11 10.10 -18.00 -29.04
C PRO A 11 9.30 -16.98 -28.23
N ALA A 12 8.17 -16.50 -28.76
CA ALA A 12 7.29 -15.56 -28.07
C ALA A 12 6.66 -16.18 -26.81
N ALA A 13 6.26 -17.44 -26.86
CA ALA A 13 5.69 -18.14 -25.72
C ALA A 13 6.72 -18.33 -24.59
N LEU A 14 7.97 -18.68 -24.94
CA LEU A 14 9.06 -18.78 -23.97
C LEU A 14 9.42 -17.43 -23.37
N ASP A 15 9.38 -16.36 -24.16
CA ASP A 15 9.64 -15.01 -23.66
C ASP A 15 8.54 -14.52 -22.72
N GLU A 16 7.26 -14.79 -23.02
CA GLU A 16 6.14 -14.52 -22.11
C GLU A 16 6.30 -15.28 -20.79
N CYS A 17 6.68 -16.57 -20.82
CA CYS A 17 6.96 -17.32 -19.60
C CYS A 17 8.10 -16.68 -18.78
N ARG A 18 9.17 -16.22 -19.45
CA ARG A 18 10.29 -15.54 -18.78
C ARG A 18 9.83 -14.23 -18.15
N LEU A 19 9.04 -13.43 -18.86
CA LEU A 19 8.52 -12.15 -18.36
C LEU A 19 7.60 -12.35 -17.15
N MET A 20 6.73 -13.36 -17.18
CA MET A 20 5.89 -13.73 -16.03
C MET A 20 6.73 -14.15 -14.81
N GLN A 21 7.81 -14.91 -15.03
CA GLN A 21 8.72 -15.31 -13.95
C GLN A 21 9.46 -14.11 -13.35
N GLN A 22 9.96 -13.20 -14.19
CA GLN A 22 10.64 -11.98 -13.76
C GLN A 22 9.73 -11.09 -12.91
N ARG A 23 8.51 -10.81 -13.39
CA ARG A 23 7.53 -10.01 -12.64
C ARG A 23 7.18 -10.60 -11.28
N ARG A 24 7.14 -11.94 -11.14
CA ARG A 24 6.90 -12.59 -9.84
C ARG A 24 8.07 -12.49 -8.86
N GLN A 25 9.28 -12.23 -9.33
CA GLN A 25 10.46 -12.07 -8.49
C GLN A 25 10.60 -10.63 -7.98
N GLU A 26 9.83 -9.68 -8.51
CA GLU A 26 9.83 -8.30 -8.05
C GLU A 26 9.34 -8.23 -6.60
N ILE A 27 10.27 -7.94 -5.69
CA ILE A 27 9.95 -7.69 -4.29
C ILE A 27 9.61 -6.21 -4.18
N GLN A 28 8.34 -5.91 -3.94
CA GLN A 28 7.89 -4.54 -3.73
C GLN A 28 8.67 -3.86 -2.59
N ALA A 29 9.24 -2.70 -2.86
CA ALA A 29 9.84 -1.87 -1.84
C ALA A 29 8.74 -1.25 -0.95
N PRO A 30 8.83 -1.32 0.39
CA PRO A 30 7.83 -0.72 1.28
C PRO A 30 7.52 0.76 1.00
N GLU A 31 8.55 1.55 0.67
CA GLU A 31 8.45 2.96 0.28
C GLU A 31 7.64 3.19 -1.00
N GLU A 32 7.45 2.18 -1.83
CA GLU A 32 6.67 2.23 -3.06
C GLU A 32 5.28 1.58 -2.93
N ALA A 33 4.97 1.00 -1.76
CA ALA A 33 3.72 0.26 -1.53
C ALA A 33 2.44 1.10 -1.72
N TRP A 34 2.55 2.42 -1.65
CA TRP A 34 1.44 3.33 -1.91
C TRP A 34 1.01 3.38 -3.37
N ARG A 35 1.90 3.02 -4.32
CA ARG A 35 1.63 3.07 -5.76
C ARG A 35 0.56 2.05 -6.19
N ASP A 36 0.44 0.95 -5.46
CA ASP A 36 -0.56 -0.09 -5.74
C ASP A 36 -1.96 0.26 -5.21
N ILE A 37 -2.08 1.32 -4.40
CA ILE A 37 -3.37 1.75 -3.86
C ILE A 37 -4.11 2.53 -4.94
N THR A 38 -5.14 1.90 -5.51
CA THR A 38 -5.86 2.37 -6.71
C THR A 38 -6.34 3.82 -6.64
N ASN A 39 -6.71 4.31 -5.46
CA ASN A 39 -7.24 5.67 -5.27
C ASN A 39 -6.21 6.68 -4.74
N ALA A 40 -4.91 6.35 -4.74
CA ALA A 40 -3.86 7.24 -4.25
C ALA A 40 -3.82 8.58 -5.01
N TRP A 41 -4.11 8.58 -6.30
CA TRP A 41 -4.14 9.76 -7.17
C TRP A 41 -5.17 10.83 -6.76
N GLN A 42 -6.17 10.48 -5.94
CA GLN A 42 -7.17 11.44 -5.45
C GLN A 42 -6.68 12.26 -4.25
N LEU A 43 -5.54 11.90 -3.66
CA LEU A 43 -4.98 12.54 -2.47
C LEU A 43 -4.16 13.77 -2.85
N ARG A 44 -4.24 14.81 -2.02
CA ARG A 44 -3.33 15.97 -2.11
C ARG A 44 -1.94 15.59 -1.62
N THR A 45 -0.92 16.35 -2.00
CA THR A 45 0.50 16.18 -1.66
C THR A 45 0.77 15.75 -0.21
N ARG A 46 0.16 16.43 0.76
CA ARG A 46 0.27 16.10 2.20
C ARG A 46 -0.38 14.76 2.57
N GLN A 47 -1.57 14.50 2.02
CA GLN A 47 -2.31 13.26 2.23
C GLN A 47 -1.57 12.10 1.55
N LEU A 48 -0.95 12.34 0.40
CA LEU A 48 -0.12 11.38 -0.31
C LEU A 48 1.12 11.01 0.51
N ALA A 49 1.81 12.00 1.08
CA ALA A 49 2.92 11.74 2.02
C ALA A 49 2.48 10.88 3.21
N CYS A 50 1.27 11.12 3.74
CA CYS A 50 0.69 10.26 4.77
C CYS A 50 0.45 8.84 4.27
N LEU A 51 -0.12 8.68 3.06
CA LEU A 51 -0.34 7.37 2.47
C LEU A 51 0.97 6.61 2.25
N GLN A 52 2.04 7.28 1.83
CA GLN A 52 3.38 6.68 1.69
C GLN A 52 3.87 6.07 3.01
N LEU A 53 3.81 6.85 4.10
CA LEU A 53 4.20 6.39 5.44
C LEU A 53 3.32 5.24 5.94
N LEU A 54 2.01 5.31 5.69
CA LEU A 54 1.04 4.29 6.09
C LEU A 54 1.22 2.98 5.32
N ALA A 55 1.44 3.05 4.00
CA ALA A 55 1.63 1.89 3.15
C ALA A 55 2.97 1.18 3.42
N ASP A 56 4.05 1.95 3.62
CA ASP A 56 5.36 1.43 4.05
C ASP A 56 5.22 0.62 5.34
N TRP A 57 4.62 1.24 6.36
CA TRP A 57 4.40 0.59 7.64
C TRP A 57 3.53 -0.66 7.50
N ARG A 58 2.44 -0.60 6.73
CA ARG A 58 1.51 -1.72 6.52
C ARG A 58 2.23 -2.90 5.88
N LEU A 59 3.05 -2.67 4.84
CA LEU A 59 3.77 -3.75 4.16
C LEU A 59 4.84 -4.37 5.07
N ARG A 60 5.59 -3.55 5.82
CA ARG A 60 6.56 -4.05 6.81
C ARG A 60 5.88 -4.90 7.88
N LYS A 61 4.74 -4.44 8.40
CA LYS A 61 3.98 -5.16 9.43
C LYS A 61 3.41 -6.48 8.90
N ALA A 62 2.90 -6.49 7.67
CA ALA A 62 2.40 -7.68 6.99
C ALA A 62 3.49 -8.73 6.83
N ARG A 63 4.70 -8.33 6.41
CA ARG A 63 5.88 -9.20 6.32
C ARG A 63 6.33 -9.72 7.68
N GLU A 64 6.41 -8.86 8.69
CA GLU A 64 6.80 -9.26 10.05
C GLU A 64 5.86 -10.32 10.64
N ARG A 65 4.56 -10.25 10.29
CA ARG A 65 3.53 -11.14 10.82
C ARG A 65 3.12 -12.26 9.85
N ASP A 66 3.85 -12.40 8.75
CA ASP A 66 3.59 -13.38 7.69
C ASP A 66 2.11 -13.44 7.30
N MET A 67 1.53 -12.28 6.95
CA MET A 67 0.12 -12.15 6.60
C MET A 67 -0.10 -11.17 5.45
N ALA A 68 -1.27 -11.24 4.82
CA ALA A 68 -1.66 -10.28 3.80
C ALA A 68 -1.87 -8.88 4.40
N VAL A 69 -1.53 -7.83 3.63
CA VAL A 69 -1.64 -6.42 4.05
C VAL A 69 -3.05 -6.03 4.52
N ASN A 70 -4.09 -6.61 3.91
CA ASN A 70 -5.49 -6.33 4.27
C ASN A 70 -5.91 -6.90 5.64
N PHE A 71 -5.15 -7.85 6.19
CA PHE A 71 -5.35 -8.33 7.56
C PHE A 71 -4.67 -7.44 8.61
N VAL A 72 -3.72 -6.59 8.21
CA VAL A 72 -3.13 -5.57 9.09
C VAL A 72 -4.09 -4.40 9.21
N VAL A 73 -4.36 -3.72 8.09
CA VAL A 73 -5.36 -2.67 7.95
C VAL A 73 -5.89 -2.76 6.53
N ARG A 74 -7.22 -2.83 6.39
CA ARG A 74 -7.85 -2.89 5.06
C ARG A 74 -7.53 -1.64 4.25
N GLU A 75 -7.35 -1.81 2.94
CA GLU A 75 -6.95 -0.73 2.04
C GLU A 75 -7.88 0.47 2.09
N GLU A 76 -9.20 0.24 2.10
CA GLU A 76 -10.20 1.31 2.14
C GLU A 76 -10.06 2.19 3.39
N LYS A 77 -9.70 1.58 4.52
CA LYS A 77 -9.51 2.27 5.80
C LYS A 77 -8.18 2.98 5.84
N LEU A 78 -7.11 2.35 5.34
CA LEU A 78 -5.79 2.96 5.25
C LEU A 78 -5.84 4.25 4.41
N TRP A 79 -6.55 4.20 3.28
CA TRP A 79 -6.77 5.37 2.44
C TRP A 79 -7.64 6.42 3.12
N ALA A 80 -8.69 6.02 3.86
CA ALA A 80 -9.51 6.97 4.62
C ALA A 80 -8.69 7.70 5.70
N VAL A 81 -7.78 7.01 6.39
CA VAL A 81 -6.86 7.61 7.36
C VAL A 81 -5.94 8.63 6.67
N ALA A 82 -5.39 8.31 5.51
CA ALA A 82 -4.57 9.25 4.74
C ALA A 82 -5.37 10.48 4.25
N ARG A 83 -6.62 10.26 3.83
CA ARG A 83 -7.50 11.33 3.32
C ARG A 83 -7.95 12.29 4.42
N TYR A 84 -8.41 11.76 5.55
CA TYR A 84 -9.01 12.56 6.62
C TYR A 84 -8.03 12.96 7.72
N MET A 85 -6.84 12.35 7.75
CA MET A 85 -5.74 12.72 8.67
C MET A 85 -6.18 12.79 10.15
N PRO A 86 -6.73 11.70 10.71
CA PRO A 86 -7.32 11.71 12.05
C PRO A 86 -6.28 11.96 13.14
N GLY A 87 -6.65 12.78 14.12
CA GLY A 87 -5.82 13.13 15.28
C GLY A 87 -6.10 12.32 16.55
N SER A 88 -7.17 11.52 16.56
CA SER A 88 -7.62 10.80 17.76
C SER A 88 -8.13 9.38 17.44
N LEU A 89 -8.19 8.53 18.48
CA LEU A 89 -8.73 7.16 18.32
C LEU A 89 -10.24 7.17 18.01
N GLY A 90 -10.98 8.17 18.49
CA GLY A 90 -12.41 8.33 18.19
C GLY A 90 -12.67 8.73 16.73
N GLU A 91 -11.77 9.52 16.14
CA GLU A 91 -11.82 9.79 14.71
C GLU A 91 -11.53 8.54 13.88
N LEU A 92 -10.61 7.67 14.30
CA LEU A 92 -10.39 6.38 13.62
C LEU A 92 -11.64 5.49 13.65
N ASP A 93 -12.36 5.46 14.77
CA ASP A 93 -13.64 4.75 14.89
C ASP A 93 -14.69 5.33 13.93
N SER A 94 -14.78 6.66 13.85
CA SER A 94 -15.66 7.38 12.92
C SER A 94 -15.33 7.10 11.44
N LEU A 95 -14.08 6.75 11.13
CA LEU A 95 -13.63 6.31 9.81
C LEU A 95 -13.89 4.83 9.52
N GLY A 96 -14.51 4.10 10.45
CA GLY A 96 -14.91 2.70 10.28
C GLY A 96 -13.83 1.67 10.60
N LEU A 97 -12.76 2.05 11.31
CA LEU A 97 -11.82 1.09 11.87
C LEU A 97 -12.50 0.27 12.98
N SER A 98 -12.27 -1.03 12.99
CA SER A 98 -12.81 -1.89 14.05
C SER A 98 -12.08 -1.63 15.37
N GLY A 99 -12.74 -1.87 16.49
CA GLY A 99 -12.12 -1.75 17.81
C GLY A 99 -10.83 -2.58 17.96
N SER A 100 -10.72 -3.72 17.26
CA SER A 100 -9.49 -4.51 17.20
C SER A 100 -8.37 -3.76 16.47
N GLU A 101 -8.63 -3.25 15.27
CA GLU A 101 -7.66 -2.44 14.50
C GLU A 101 -7.21 -1.20 15.28
N ILE A 102 -8.14 -0.51 15.95
CA ILE A 102 -7.83 0.67 16.78
C ILE A 102 -6.97 0.28 17.97
N ARG A 103 -7.29 -0.82 18.65
CA ARG A 103 -6.53 -1.29 19.82
C ARG A 103 -5.10 -1.69 19.45
N PHE A 104 -4.91 -2.37 18.32
CA PHE A 104 -3.59 -2.87 17.91
C PHE A 104 -2.76 -1.84 17.13
N HIS A 105 -3.40 -0.97 16.35
CA HIS A 105 -2.73 -0.13 15.36
C HIS A 105 -3.08 1.35 15.46
N GLY A 106 -4.13 1.73 16.20
CA GLY A 106 -4.63 3.11 16.21
C GLY A 106 -3.59 4.14 16.65
N LYS A 107 -2.81 3.86 17.71
CA LYS A 107 -1.72 4.73 18.14
C LYS A 107 -0.64 4.91 17.06
N THR A 108 -0.32 3.84 16.33
CA THR A 108 0.66 3.87 15.24
C THR A 108 0.14 4.70 14.07
N LEU A 109 -1.13 4.51 13.68
CA LEU A 109 -1.75 5.27 12.60
C LEU A 109 -1.75 6.77 12.91
N ILE A 110 -2.16 7.18 14.11
CA ILE A 110 -2.16 8.59 14.53
C ILE A 110 -0.74 9.17 14.54
N SER A 111 0.25 8.39 15.01
CA SER A 111 1.66 8.81 14.99
C SER A 111 2.17 9.06 13.56
N LEU A 112 1.82 8.19 12.61
CA LEU A 112 2.19 8.35 11.20
C LEU A 112 1.48 9.54 10.54
N VAL A 113 0.22 9.78 10.87
CA VAL A 113 -0.52 10.98 10.45
C VAL A 113 0.16 12.24 10.98
N ALA A 114 0.50 12.28 12.27
CA ALA A 114 1.19 13.41 12.89
C ALA A 114 2.58 13.63 12.25
N LYS A 115 3.31 12.56 11.95
CA LYS A 115 4.58 12.63 11.23
C LYS A 115 4.41 13.24 9.84
N ALA A 116 3.39 12.83 9.09
CA ALA A 116 3.10 13.38 7.77
C ALA A 116 2.72 14.88 7.82
N GLN A 117 1.95 15.30 8.84
CA GLN A 117 1.63 16.70 9.07
C GLN A 117 2.87 17.55 9.36
N ALA A 118 3.84 16.99 10.08
CA ALA A 118 5.07 17.67 10.47
C ALA A 118 6.15 17.73 9.37
N LEU A 119 5.95 17.09 8.21
CA LEU A 119 6.93 17.16 7.13
C LEU A 119 7.06 18.60 6.58
N PRO A 120 8.27 19.08 6.28
CA PRO A 120 8.43 20.34 5.56
C PRO A 120 7.86 20.21 4.14
N GLU A 121 7.45 21.32 3.51
CA GLU A 121 6.82 21.28 2.17
C GLU A 121 7.78 20.73 1.12
N GLU A 122 9.09 20.96 1.29
CA GLU A 122 10.16 20.49 0.41
C GLU A 122 10.36 18.97 0.46
N ALA A 123 9.86 18.30 1.50
CA ALA A 123 9.93 16.84 1.65
C ALA A 123 8.63 16.14 1.22
N LEU A 124 7.65 16.89 0.72
CA LEU A 124 6.43 16.30 0.22
C LEU A 124 6.61 15.70 -1.18
N PRO A 125 5.91 14.60 -1.49
CA PRO A 125 5.97 13.99 -2.81
C PRO A 125 5.23 14.86 -3.83
N GLU A 126 5.84 15.09 -5.00
CA GLU A 126 5.22 15.79 -6.13
C GLU A 126 4.07 15.01 -6.77
#